data_AF-A0A383C820-F1
#
_entry.id   AF-A0A383C820-F1
#
_cell.length_a   1.000
_cell.length_b   1.000
_cell.length_c   1.000
_cell.angle_alpha   90.00
_cell.angle_beta   90.00
_cell.angle_gamma   90.00
#
_symmetry.space_group_name_H-M   'P 1'
#
loop_
_entity.id
_entity.type
_entity.pdbx_description
1 polymer ?
#
loop_
_entity_poly.entity_id
_entity_poly.type
_entity_poly.pdbx_seq_one_letter_code
_entity_poly.pdbx_strand_id
1 'polypeptide(L)'
;LIVVVLLAFAAAGVWSYIVVTRPAAIQQPTVTPVLLVITPERTSTTVIDVPISDTPVPLQTPTFPPPPAGSLIKTGSYVQVVNTVGGLRLRYEPNLESEVNYLALDYEVFVVQKGPREA
;
A
#
# COMPACT_ATOMS: atom_id res chain seq x y z
N LEU A 1 55.22 42.07 -4.61
CA LEU A 1 55.81 40.71 -4.61
C LEU A 1 55.66 40.04 -3.24
N ILE A 2 56.23 40.59 -2.16
CA ILE A 2 56.23 39.99 -0.81
C ILE A 2 54.82 39.67 -0.29
N VAL A 3 53.87 40.60 -0.42
CA VAL A 3 52.47 40.39 0.01
C VAL A 3 51.80 39.24 -0.75
N VAL A 4 52.09 39.12 -2.05
CA VAL A 4 51.53 38.05 -2.90
C VAL A 4 52.07 36.69 -2.48
N VAL A 5 53.36 36.61 -2.14
CA VAL A 5 53.99 35.38 -1.64
C VAL A 5 53.39 34.98 -0.29
N LEU A 6 53.18 35.92 0.63
CA LEU A 6 52.56 35.64 1.92
C LEU A 6 51.12 35.13 1.78
N LEU A 7 50.32 35.72 0.88
CA LEU A 7 48.96 35.26 0.61
C LEU A 7 48.94 33.85 0.01
N ALA A 8 49.89 33.52 -0.88
CA ALA A 8 50.00 32.18 -1.44
C ALA A 8 50.32 31.13 -0.37
N PHE A 9 51.23 31.43 0.57
CA PHE A 9 51.54 30.53 1.69
C PHE A 9 50.35 30.37 2.65
N ALA A 10 49.63 31.45 2.94
CA ALA A 10 48.42 31.38 3.76
C ALA A 10 47.35 30.50 3.09
N ALA A 11 47.12 30.68 1.78
CA ALA A 11 46.15 29.89 1.02
C ALA A 11 46.55 28.40 0.98
N ALA A 12 47.83 28.09 0.78
CA ALA A 12 48.33 26.71 0.80
C ALA A 12 48.18 26.08 2.19
N GLY A 13 48.44 26.82 3.27
CA GLY A 13 48.26 26.36 4.64
C GLY A 13 46.79 26.05 4.95
N VAL A 14 45.88 26.94 4.57
CA VAL A 14 44.43 26.74 4.74
C VAL A 14 43.95 25.53 3.93
N TRP A 15 44.40 25.38 2.69
CA TRP A 15 44.05 24.24 1.84
C TRP A 15 44.53 22.92 2.45
N SER A 16 45.78 22.88 2.91
CA SER A 16 46.34 21.70 3.58
C SER A 16 45.56 21.34 4.85
N TYR A 17 45.18 22.34 5.66
CA TYR A 17 44.39 22.12 6.86
C TYR A 17 43.04 21.47 6.51
N ILE A 18 42.31 22.01 5.53
CA ILE A 18 41.01 21.49 5.10
C ILE A 18 41.12 20.02 4.62
N VAL A 19 42.16 19.69 3.85
CA VAL A 19 42.35 18.32 3.34
C VAL A 19 42.65 17.33 4.47
N VAL A 20 43.34 17.75 5.52
CA VAL A 20 43.66 16.91 6.69
C VAL A 20 42.46 16.75 7.62
N THR A 21 41.67 17.82 7.82
CA THR A 21 40.56 17.81 8.77
C THR A 21 39.22 17.42 8.17
N ARG A 22 39.13 17.25 6.84
CA ARG A 22 37.87 16.82 6.21
C ARG A 22 37.45 15.46 6.79
N PRO A 23 36.23 15.35 7.34
CA PRO A 23 35.72 14.06 7.79
C PRO A 23 35.68 13.11 6.59
N ALA A 24 36.03 11.85 6.82
CA ALA A 24 35.89 10.81 5.81
C ALA A 24 34.43 10.79 5.31
N ALA A 25 34.25 10.67 3.99
CA ALA A 25 32.92 10.50 3.43
C ALA A 25 32.24 9.34 4.16
N ILE A 26 31.09 9.61 4.79
CA ILE A 26 30.31 8.56 5.43
C ILE A 26 29.94 7.58 4.33
N GLN A 27 30.41 6.33 4.45
CA GLN A 27 29.98 5.26 3.56
C GLN A 27 28.48 5.12 3.78
N GLN A 28 27.70 5.60 2.82
CA GLN A 28 26.26 5.40 2.83
C GLN A 28 26.05 3.89 2.71
N PRO A 29 25.41 3.22 3.69
CA PRO A 29 25.13 1.80 3.57
C PRO A 29 24.23 1.58 2.35
N THR A 30 24.62 0.65 1.48
CA THR A 30 23.78 0.20 0.37
C THR A 30 22.56 -0.51 0.96
N VAL A 31 21.39 0.12 0.89
CA VAL A 31 20.14 -0.47 1.34
C VAL A 31 19.58 -1.37 0.23
N THR A 32 19.52 -2.68 0.46
CA THR A 32 18.86 -3.62 -0.45
C THR A 32 17.37 -3.70 -0.09
N PRO A 33 16.44 -3.33 -0.98
CA PRO A 33 15.01 -3.48 -0.71
C PRO A 33 14.62 -4.97 -0.71
N VAL A 34 13.81 -5.38 0.26
CA VAL A 34 13.18 -6.71 0.29
C VAL A 34 11.77 -6.59 -0.28
N LEU A 35 11.50 -7.32 -1.35
CA LEU A 35 10.17 -7.44 -1.94
C LEU A 35 9.52 -8.75 -1.48
N LEU A 36 8.42 -8.65 -0.72
CA LEU A 36 7.60 -9.80 -0.32
C LEU A 36 6.35 -9.84 -1.20
N VAL A 37 6.22 -10.88 -2.03
CA VAL A 37 5.00 -11.14 -2.80
C VAL A 37 4.16 -12.16 -2.04
N ILE A 38 2.98 -11.74 -1.58
CA ILE A 38 2.01 -12.63 -0.92
C ILE A 38 0.98 -13.04 -1.97
N THR A 39 1.01 -14.28 -2.41
CA THR A 39 -0.04 -14.84 -3.28
C THR A 39 -1.21 -15.27 -2.40
N PRO A 40 -2.44 -14.79 -2.63
CA PRO A 40 -3.60 -15.25 -1.88
C PRO A 40 -3.88 -16.73 -2.20
N GLU A 41 -3.85 -17.60 -1.19
CA GLU A 41 -4.28 -18.99 -1.35
C GLU A 41 -5.81 -19.07 -1.45
N ARG A 42 -6.30 -19.90 -2.38
CA ARG A 42 -7.72 -20.28 -2.45
C ARG A 42 -7.98 -21.36 -1.40
N THR A 43 -8.82 -21.06 -0.41
CA THR A 43 -9.33 -22.09 0.50
C THR A 43 -10.36 -22.92 -0.27
N SER A 44 -10.11 -24.22 -0.42
CA SER A 44 -11.11 -25.14 -0.99
C SER A 44 -12.25 -25.30 0.03
N THR A 45 -13.42 -24.77 -0.28
CA THR A 45 -14.64 -25.06 0.47
C THR A 45 -15.13 -26.43 0.04
N THR A 46 -15.24 -27.38 0.98
CA THR A 46 -15.87 -28.68 0.72
C THR A 46 -17.31 -28.45 0.29
N VAL A 47 -17.58 -28.65 -1.00
CA VAL A 47 -18.94 -28.66 -1.54
C VAL A 47 -19.62 -29.93 -1.05
N ILE A 48 -20.51 -29.79 -0.08
CA ILE A 48 -21.43 -30.87 0.30
C ILE A 48 -22.55 -30.85 -0.74
N ASP A 49 -22.59 -31.87 -1.59
CA ASP A 49 -23.62 -32.03 -2.61
C ASP A 49 -24.94 -32.40 -1.93
N VAL A 50 -25.73 -31.38 -1.59
CA VAL A 50 -27.11 -31.55 -1.16
C VAL A 50 -27.96 -31.46 -2.42
N PRO A 51 -28.83 -32.43 -2.73
CA PRO A 51 -29.72 -32.34 -3.89
C PRO A 51 -30.67 -31.16 -3.69
N ILE A 52 -30.37 -30.04 -4.35
CA ILE A 52 -31.24 -28.88 -4.44
C ILE A 52 -32.25 -29.14 -5.56
N SER A 53 -33.54 -29.06 -5.22
CA SER A 53 -34.61 -29.01 -6.21
C SER A 53 -34.56 -27.63 -6.86
N ASP A 54 -34.09 -27.56 -8.10
CA ASP A 54 -34.03 -26.33 -8.91
C ASP A 54 -35.44 -25.84 -9.27
N THR A 55 -36.14 -25.29 -8.29
CA THR A 55 -37.14 -24.25 -8.56
C THR A 55 -36.41 -22.93 -8.38
N PRO A 56 -36.18 -22.12 -9.43
CA PRO A 56 -35.58 -20.80 -9.28
C PRO A 56 -36.56 -19.92 -8.49
N VAL A 57 -36.41 -19.92 -7.17
CA VAL A 57 -37.00 -18.89 -6.33
C VAL A 57 -36.20 -17.63 -6.65
N PRO A 58 -36.83 -16.52 -7.08
CA PRO A 58 -36.13 -15.27 -7.25
C PRO A 58 -35.56 -14.86 -5.89
N LEU A 59 -34.27 -15.16 -5.68
CA LEU A 59 -33.57 -14.71 -4.50
C LEU A 59 -33.43 -13.21 -4.68
N GLN A 60 -34.09 -12.45 -3.82
CA GLN A 60 -33.92 -11.00 -3.79
C GLN A 60 -32.42 -10.74 -3.62
N THR A 61 -31.80 -10.11 -4.61
CA THR A 61 -30.43 -9.63 -4.47
C THR A 61 -30.39 -8.80 -3.19
N PRO A 62 -29.53 -9.13 -2.21
CA PRO A 62 -29.47 -8.38 -0.97
C PRO A 62 -29.20 -6.93 -1.33
N THR A 63 -30.25 -6.11 -1.24
CA THR A 63 -30.17 -4.68 -1.50
C THR A 63 -29.50 -4.12 -0.27
N PHE A 64 -28.18 -3.99 -0.32
CA PHE A 64 -27.48 -3.24 0.71
C PHE A 64 -28.04 -1.82 0.65
N PRO A 65 -28.72 -1.34 1.72
CA PRO A 65 -29.16 0.03 1.73
C PRO A 65 -27.94 0.92 1.51
N PRO A 66 -28.07 2.02 0.73
CA PRO A 66 -26.97 2.94 0.57
C PRO A 66 -26.41 3.31 1.95
N PRO A 67 -25.08 3.45 2.08
CA PRO A 67 -24.46 3.76 3.36
C PRO A 67 -25.22 4.91 4.05
N PRO A 68 -25.48 4.83 5.37
CA PRO A 68 -26.26 5.83 6.09
C PRO A 68 -25.80 7.25 5.74
N ALA A 69 -26.72 8.21 5.68
CA ALA A 69 -26.37 9.61 5.47
C ALA A 69 -25.32 10.05 6.50
N GLY A 70 -24.11 10.38 6.04
CA GLY A 70 -22.95 10.63 6.90
C GLY A 70 -21.87 9.54 6.89
N SER A 71 -22.02 8.48 6.08
CA SER A 71 -20.95 7.50 5.88
C SER A 71 -19.63 8.19 5.48
N LEU A 72 -18.55 7.83 6.17
CA LEU A 72 -17.21 8.37 5.94
C LEU A 72 -16.59 7.85 4.63
N ILE A 73 -17.12 6.73 4.11
CA ILE A 73 -16.65 6.09 2.88
C ILE A 73 -17.46 6.65 1.71
N LYS A 74 -16.89 7.65 1.03
CA LYS A 74 -17.46 8.29 -0.16
C LYS A 74 -16.39 8.40 -1.23
N THR A 75 -16.78 8.64 -2.48
CA THR A 75 -15.82 8.92 -3.55
C THR A 75 -14.92 10.09 -3.17
N GLY A 76 -13.61 9.93 -3.36
CA GLY A 76 -12.57 10.86 -2.94
C GLY A 76 -12.09 10.68 -1.50
N SER A 77 -12.78 9.90 -0.67
CA SER A 77 -12.32 9.60 0.69
C SER A 77 -11.09 8.70 0.65
N TYR A 78 -10.18 8.93 1.61
CA TYR A 78 -9.13 7.99 1.96
C TYR A 78 -9.63 7.07 3.06
N VAL A 79 -9.46 5.77 2.87
CA VAL A 79 -9.86 4.73 3.83
C VAL A 79 -8.64 3.88 4.17
N GLN A 80 -8.48 3.53 5.44
CA GLN A 80 -7.40 2.68 5.91
C GLN A 80 -7.96 1.34 6.35
N VAL A 81 -7.31 0.26 5.93
CA VAL A 81 -7.59 -1.09 6.43
C VAL A 81 -6.88 -1.24 7.77
N VAL A 82 -7.60 -1.64 8.82
CA VAL A 82 -7.03 -1.80 10.17
C VAL A 82 -7.60 -3.03 10.85
N ASN A 83 -6.80 -3.66 11.71
CA ASN A 83 -7.20 -4.77 12.58
C ASN A 83 -7.81 -5.96 11.82
N THR A 84 -7.21 -6.36 10.69
CA THR A 84 -7.66 -7.54 9.93
C THR A 84 -6.74 -8.73 10.21
N VAL A 85 -7.33 -9.89 10.51
CA VAL A 85 -6.58 -11.13 10.87
C VAL A 85 -6.13 -11.89 9.61
N GLY A 86 -5.60 -11.16 8.61
CA GLY A 86 -5.18 -11.73 7.32
C GLY A 86 -5.55 -10.90 6.09
N GLY A 87 -5.89 -9.63 6.24
CA GLY A 87 -6.22 -8.73 5.15
C GLY A 87 -7.71 -8.65 4.80
N LEU A 88 -8.09 -7.58 4.10
CA LEU A 88 -9.42 -7.37 3.53
C LEU A 88 -9.44 -7.85 2.07
N ARG A 89 -10.27 -8.85 1.77
CA ARG A 89 -10.44 -9.38 0.40
C ARG A 89 -11.43 -8.52 -0.38
N LEU A 90 -10.95 -7.82 -1.41
CA LEU A 90 -11.76 -7.05 -2.34
C LEU A 90 -12.11 -7.92 -3.55
N ARG A 91 -13.42 -8.11 -3.77
CA ARG A 91 -13.96 -8.91 -4.88
C ARG A 91 -14.40 -8.02 -6.02
N TYR A 92 -14.42 -8.60 -7.23
CA TYR A 92 -14.85 -7.88 -8.43
C TYR A 92 -16.37 -7.61 -8.40
N GLU A 93 -17.15 -8.59 -7.98
CA GLU A 93 -18.59 -8.48 -7.79
C GLU A 93 -18.97 -8.63 -6.31
N PRO A 94 -20.13 -8.08 -5.88
CA PRO A 94 -20.65 -8.24 -4.54
C PRO A 94 -21.26 -9.64 -4.32
N ASN A 95 -20.52 -10.70 -4.65
CA ASN A 95 -20.93 -12.10 -4.52
C ASN A 95 -19.82 -12.93 -3.84
N LEU A 96 -20.21 -13.97 -3.09
CA LEU A 96 -19.28 -14.86 -2.37
C LEU A 96 -18.47 -15.76 -3.30
N GLU A 97 -19.06 -16.14 -4.44
CA GLU A 97 -18.40 -16.95 -5.48
C GLU A 97 -17.53 -16.11 -6.42
N SER A 98 -17.61 -14.77 -6.34
CA SER A 98 -16.84 -13.88 -7.22
C SER A 98 -15.35 -13.92 -6.90
N GLU A 99 -14.50 -13.80 -7.92
CA GLU A 99 -13.06 -13.80 -7.74
C GLU A 99 -12.57 -12.64 -6.85
N VAL A 100 -11.61 -12.95 -5.98
CA VAL A 100 -10.88 -11.95 -5.19
C VAL A 100 -9.89 -11.25 -6.12
N ASN A 101 -10.18 -10.00 -6.45
CA ASN A 101 -9.32 -9.18 -7.30
C ASN A 101 -8.11 -8.62 -6.53
N TYR A 102 -8.27 -8.37 -5.23
CA TYR A 102 -7.21 -7.80 -4.42
C TYR A 102 -7.30 -8.22 -2.95
N LEU A 103 -6.14 -8.41 -2.30
CA LEU A 103 -6.03 -8.64 -0.86
C LEU A 103 -5.35 -7.42 -0.23
N ALA A 104 -6.15 -6.57 0.40
CA ALA A 104 -5.65 -5.38 1.08
C ALA A 104 -5.04 -5.73 2.43
N LEU A 105 -3.82 -5.26 2.67
CA LEU A 105 -3.08 -5.54 3.89
C LEU A 105 -3.47 -4.59 5.02
N ASP A 106 -3.13 -4.97 6.24
CA ASP A 106 -3.28 -4.09 7.40
C ASP A 106 -2.46 -2.81 7.22
N TYR A 107 -3.07 -1.71 7.63
CA TYR A 107 -2.58 -0.33 7.53
C TYR A 107 -2.45 0.22 6.11
N GLU A 108 -2.93 -0.50 5.10
CA GLU A 108 -2.97 -0.01 3.72
C GLU A 108 -4.07 1.06 3.54
N VAL A 109 -3.75 2.10 2.76
CA VAL A 109 -4.63 3.25 2.53
C VAL A 109 -5.08 3.28 1.06
N PHE A 110 -6.40 3.32 0.86
CA PHE A 110 -7.03 3.40 -0.46
C PHE A 110 -7.76 4.71 -0.65
N VAL A 111 -7.80 5.18 -1.90
CA VAL A 111 -8.72 6.24 -2.33
C VAL A 111 -9.94 5.64 -2.99
N VAL A 112 -11.13 6.03 -2.52
CA VAL A 112 -12.39 5.55 -3.10
C VAL A 112 -12.63 6.28 -4.41
N GLN A 113 -12.44 5.59 -5.54
CA GLN A 113 -12.61 6.23 -6.86
C GLN A 113 -14.05 6.19 -7.38
N LYS A 114 -14.83 5.17 -7.00
CA LYS A 114 -16.21 4.96 -7.44
C LYS A 114 -17.06 4.43 -6.29
N GLY A 115 -18.34 4.79 -6.29
CA GLY A 115 -19.31 4.30 -5.33
C GLY A 115 -20.06 3.04 -5.83
N PRO A 116 -20.95 2.48 -5.00
CA PRO A 116 -21.85 1.41 -5.40
C PRO A 116 -22.62 1.77 -6.66
N ARG A 117 -22.73 0.83 -7.60
CA ARG A 117 -23.62 0.93 -8.76
C ARG A 117 -24.82 0.03 -8.50
N GLU A 118 -25.99 0.42 -8.98
CA GLU A 118 -27.14 -0.48 -9.00
C GLU A 118 -26.79 -1.69 -9.89
N ALA A 119 -27.17 -2.88 -9.41
CA ALA A 119 -27.00 -4.15 -10.11
C ALA A 119 -28.24 -4.45 -10.95
#